data_AF-A0A9P6GWH3-F1
#
_entry.id   AF-A0A9P6GWH3-F1
#
_cell.length_a   1.000
_cell.length_b   1.000
_cell.length_c   1.000
_cell.angle_alpha   90.00
_cell.angle_beta   90.00
_cell.angle_gamma   90.00
#
_symmetry.space_group_name_H-M   'P 1'
#
loop_
_entity.id
_entity.type
_entity.pdbx_description
1 polymer ?
#
loop_
_entity_poly.entity_id
_entity_poly.type
_entity_poly.pdbx_seq_one_letter_code
_entity_poly.pdbx_strand_id
1 'polypeptide(L)'
;MSDDTSLEEHNDGQINNDFIYTVSSLPFNNPFFITATLIGRKHRALIDTGADLSIVHQSMIPSTVTTTNFIGNECSACENRLNIQGHLTNVKLTINKKA
;
A
#
# COMPACT_ATOMS: atom_id res chain seq x y z
N MET A 1 45.62 3.63 29.80
CA MET A 1 45.85 3.19 28.41
C MET A 1 44.48 2.86 27.84
N SER A 2 44.21 3.47 26.70
CA SER A 2 42.96 3.65 25.94
C SER A 2 41.97 2.50 25.96
N ASP A 3 40.71 2.89 26.18
CA ASP A 3 39.48 2.16 25.82
C ASP A 3 39.51 1.76 24.35
N ASP A 4 39.23 0.48 24.07
CA ASP A 4 38.98 -0.02 22.72
C ASP A 4 37.56 -0.60 22.68
N THR A 5 36.59 0.31 22.57
CA THR A 5 35.23 0.00 22.14
C THR A 5 35.25 -0.16 20.62
N SER A 6 35.55 -1.37 20.15
CA SER A 6 35.27 -1.75 18.77
C SER A 6 33.75 -1.78 18.59
N LEU A 7 33.19 -0.70 18.05
CA LEU A 7 31.83 -0.66 17.53
C LEU A 7 31.77 -1.68 16.40
N GLU A 8 31.07 -2.80 16.63
CA GLU A 8 30.65 -3.66 15.54
C GLU A 8 29.69 -2.84 14.67
N GLU A 9 30.18 -2.42 13.49
CA GLU A 9 29.34 -1.86 12.45
C GLU A 9 28.33 -2.95 12.06
N HIS A 10 27.12 -2.82 12.62
CA HIS A 10 25.94 -3.47 12.08
C HIS A 10 25.84 -3.02 10.62
N ASN A 11 26.23 -3.90 9.70
CA ASN A 11 25.85 -3.83 8.30
C ASN A 11 24.32 -3.95 8.25
N ASP A 12 23.62 -2.85 8.53
CA ASP A 12 22.22 -2.68 8.17
C ASP A 12 22.16 -2.94 6.67
N GLY A 13 21.46 -4.03 6.32
CA GLY A 13 21.45 -4.60 4.99
C GLY A 13 21.35 -3.52 3.93
N GLN A 14 22.30 -3.52 3.00
CA GLN A 14 22.29 -2.62 1.85
C GLN A 14 20.94 -2.77 1.15
N ILE A 15 20.02 -1.83 1.41
CA ILE A 15 18.76 -1.76 0.69
C ILE A 15 19.15 -1.38 -0.74
N ASN A 16 19.17 -2.37 -1.63
CA ASN A 16 19.28 -2.12 -3.05
C ASN A 16 18.01 -1.34 -3.44
N ASN A 17 18.15 -0.02 -3.49
CA ASN A 17 17.15 0.96 -3.94
C ASN A 17 16.97 0.88 -5.47
N ASP A 18 16.92 -0.34 -6.01
CA ASP A 18 16.70 -0.58 -7.43
C ASP A 18 15.20 -0.44 -7.71
N PHE A 19 14.80 0.78 -8.03
CA PHE A 19 13.42 1.08 -8.41
C PHE A 19 13.24 0.93 -9.92
N ILE A 20 12.21 0.17 -10.31
CA ILE A 20 11.72 0.20 -11.69
C ILE A 20 11.02 1.55 -11.89
N TYR A 21 11.62 2.43 -12.69
CA TYR A 21 10.99 3.68 -13.11
C TYR A 21 10.46 3.56 -14.55
N THR A 22 9.35 4.24 -14.84
CA THR A 22 8.76 4.29 -16.18
C THR A 22 8.36 5.70 -16.52
N VAL A 23 8.65 6.13 -17.74
CA VAL A 23 8.23 7.42 -18.28
C VAL A 23 7.07 7.15 -19.23
N SER A 24 5.85 7.48 -18.80
CA SER A 24 4.69 7.44 -19.69
C SER A 24 4.76 8.63 -20.65
N SER A 25 4.72 8.38 -21.96
CA SER A 25 4.68 9.42 -23.00
C SER A 25 3.34 10.16 -23.05
N LEU A 26 2.36 9.72 -22.25
CA LEU A 26 1.05 10.35 -22.10
C LEU A 26 0.98 11.10 -20.76
N PRO A 27 0.35 12.29 -20.73
CA PRO A 27 0.28 13.09 -19.52
C PRO A 27 -0.33 12.28 -18.36
N PHE A 28 0.49 12.03 -17.32
CA PHE A 28 0.08 11.52 -16.01
C PHE A 28 -0.69 10.19 -15.98
N ASN A 29 -0.56 9.33 -16.99
CA ASN A 29 -1.21 8.03 -16.96
C ASN A 29 -0.17 6.95 -16.59
N ASN A 30 0.15 6.85 -15.29
CA ASN A 30 0.84 5.69 -14.77
C ASN A 30 -0.08 4.47 -15.00
N PRO A 31 0.35 3.46 -15.78
CA PRO A 31 -0.50 2.33 -16.20
C PRO A 31 -0.96 1.46 -15.04
N PHE A 32 -0.26 1.53 -13.89
CA PHE A 32 -0.62 0.81 -12.68
C PHE A 32 -1.74 1.50 -11.91
N PHE A 33 -2.07 2.77 -12.22
CA PHE A 33 -3.24 3.41 -11.63
C PHE A 33 -4.48 3.19 -12.51
N ILE A 34 -5.46 2.49 -11.96
CA ILE A 34 -6.77 2.25 -12.57
C ILE A 34 -7.87 3.08 -11.91
N THR A 35 -9.00 3.22 -12.60
CA THR A 35 -10.23 3.73 -11.99
C THR A 35 -11.05 2.55 -11.49
N ALA A 36 -11.26 2.49 -10.17
CA ALA A 36 -12.11 1.50 -9.53
C ALA A 36 -13.29 2.18 -8.82
N THR A 37 -14.44 1.52 -8.80
CA THR A 37 -15.58 1.93 -8.00
C THR A 37 -15.66 1.04 -6.77
N LEU A 38 -15.56 1.63 -5.57
CA LEU A 38 -15.71 0.97 -4.29
C LEU A 38 -16.84 1.67 -3.52
N ILE A 39 -17.82 0.91 -3.01
CA ILE A 39 -18.95 1.46 -2.23
C ILE A 39 -19.65 2.60 -3.01
N GLY A 40 -19.84 2.40 -4.32
CA GLY A 40 -20.48 3.38 -5.20
C GLY A 40 -19.67 4.65 -5.51
N ARG A 41 -18.44 4.79 -4.99
CA ARG A 41 -17.56 5.92 -5.25
C ARG A 41 -16.40 5.53 -6.17
N LYS A 42 -16.03 6.42 -7.10
CA LYS A 42 -14.89 6.22 -8.00
C LYS A 42 -13.59 6.66 -7.30
N HIS A 43 -12.57 5.81 -7.38
CA HIS A 43 -11.25 6.02 -6.81
C HIS A 43 -10.18 5.74 -7.86
N ARG A 44 -9.04 6.44 -7.74
CA ARG A 44 -7.80 6.00 -8.37
C ARG A 44 -7.15 4.97 -7.46
N ALA A 45 -6.96 3.76 -7.97
CA ALA A 45 -6.36 2.64 -7.24
C ALA A 45 -5.07 2.22 -7.93
N LEU A 46 -4.03 1.95 -7.14
CA LEU A 46 -2.80 1.36 -7.62
C LEU A 46 -2.98 -0.15 -7.73
N ILE A 47 -2.58 -0.74 -8.86
CA ILE A 47 -2.35 -2.16 -9.01
C ILE A 47 -0.92 -2.41 -8.53
N ASP A 48 -0.81 -3.08 -7.40
CA ASP A 48 0.46 -3.51 -6.82
C ASP A 48 0.50 -5.03 -6.80
N THR A 49 1.33 -5.63 -7.66
CA THR A 49 1.48 -7.08 -7.74
C THR A 49 2.35 -7.65 -6.63
N GLY A 50 3.08 -6.80 -5.89
CA GLY A 50 3.85 -7.20 -4.71
C GLY A 50 3.04 -7.14 -3.42
N ALA A 51 1.83 -6.58 -3.45
CA ALA A 51 0.97 -6.50 -2.27
C ALA A 51 0.22 -7.82 -2.02
N ASP A 52 0.37 -8.37 -0.82
CA ASP A 52 -0.41 -9.53 -0.36
C ASP A 52 -1.89 -9.18 -0.10
N LEU A 53 -2.17 -7.92 0.20
CA LEU A 53 -3.47 -7.44 0.67
C LEU A 53 -3.88 -6.15 -0.05
N SER A 54 -5.18 -6.04 -0.34
CA SER A 54 -5.78 -4.80 -0.83
C SER A 54 -6.07 -3.86 0.34
N ILE A 55 -5.47 -2.68 0.32
CA ILE A 55 -5.63 -1.67 1.37
C ILE A 55 -6.41 -0.47 0.83
N VAL A 56 -7.26 0.10 1.67
CA VAL A 56 -7.98 1.33 1.39
C VAL A 56 -7.87 2.27 2.58
N HIS A 57 -7.58 3.54 2.30
CA HIS A 57 -7.47 4.53 3.35
C HIS A 57 -8.83 4.77 4.03
N GLN A 58 -8.85 4.88 5.37
CA GLN A 58 -10.09 5.01 6.16
C GLN A 58 -10.96 6.18 5.70
N SER A 59 -10.37 7.30 5.29
CA SER A 59 -11.12 8.48 4.79
C SER A 59 -11.95 8.21 3.53
N MET A 60 -11.66 7.12 2.81
CA MET A 60 -12.40 6.71 1.62
C MET A 60 -13.64 5.88 1.96
N ILE A 61 -13.77 5.41 3.20
CA ILE A 61 -14.85 4.54 3.67
C ILE A 61 -15.95 5.40 4.29
N PRO A 62 -17.18 5.39 3.73
CA PRO A 62 -18.32 6.05 4.36
C PRO A 62 -18.58 5.45 5.75
N SER A 63 -18.96 6.29 6.72
CA SER A 63 -19.29 5.86 8.08
C SER A 63 -20.44 4.85 8.17
N THR A 64 -21.24 4.73 7.12
CA THR A 64 -22.35 3.78 7.00
C THR A 64 -21.89 2.36 6.65
N VAL A 65 -20.62 2.15 6.32
CA VAL A 65 -20.09 0.83 5.96
C VAL A 65 -19.67 0.11 7.22
N THR A 66 -20.22 -1.09 7.41
CA THR A 66 -19.83 -1.98 8.51
C THR A 66 -18.40 -2.46 8.30
N THR A 67 -17.53 -2.15 9.27
CA THR A 67 -16.19 -2.71 9.39
C THR A 67 -16.19 -3.76 10.49
N THR A 68 -15.54 -4.90 10.27
CA THR A 68 -15.24 -5.84 11.34
C THR A 68 -13.83 -5.58 11.86
N ASN A 69 -13.57 -5.82 13.14
CA ASN A 69 -12.22 -5.79 13.67
C ASN A 69 -11.36 -6.79 12.89
N PHE A 70 -10.18 -6.36 12.43
CA PHE A 70 -9.22 -7.27 11.83
C PHE A 70 -8.28 -7.79 12.91
N ILE A 71 -8.08 -9.10 12.96
CA ILE A 71 -7.16 -9.74 13.90
C ILE A 71 -5.84 -9.94 13.14
N GLY A 72 -4.93 -8.96 13.25
CA GLY A 72 -3.67 -8.91 12.51
C GLY A 72 -3.31 -7.47 12.15
N ASN A 73 -2.92 -6.66 13.14
CA ASN A 73 -2.96 -5.19 13.04
C ASN A 73 -1.83 -4.55 12.22
N GLU A 74 -0.91 -5.34 11.66
CA GLU A 74 0.31 -4.81 11.05
C GLU A 74 0.52 -5.41 9.67
N CYS A 75 0.36 -4.57 8.65
CA CYS A 75 0.96 -4.80 7.34
C CYS A 75 2.23 -3.96 7.26
N SER A 76 3.31 -4.49 6.71
CA SER A 76 4.51 -3.70 6.41
C SER A 76 4.52 -3.30 4.93
N ALA A 77 4.88 -2.06 4.66
CA ALA A 77 5.19 -1.57 3.33
C ALA A 77 6.47 -0.75 3.41
N CYS A 78 7.53 -1.20 2.71
CA CYS A 78 8.86 -0.57 2.77
C CYS A 78 9.31 -0.30 4.22
N GLU A 79 9.28 -1.34 5.07
CA GLU A 79 9.67 -1.30 6.49
C GLU A 79 8.78 -0.43 7.41
N ASN A 80 7.83 0.32 6.85
CA ASN A 80 6.86 1.07 7.62
C ASN A 80 5.67 0.18 7.99
N ARG A 81 5.25 0.24 9.26
CA ARG A 81 4.07 -0.47 9.75
C ARG A 81 2.80 0.33 9.50
N LEU A 82 1.85 -0.29 8.83
CA LEU A 82 0.50 0.21 8.62
C LEU A 82 -0.42 -0.38 9.70
N ASN A 83 -1.12 0.47 10.44
CA ASN A 83 -2.11 0.04 11.41
C ASN A 83 -3.45 -0.25 10.72
N ILE A 84 -3.80 -1.53 10.60
CA ILE A 84 -5.04 -1.96 9.95
C ILE A 84 -6.21 -1.79 10.92
N GLN A 85 -7.08 -0.82 10.64
CA GLN A 85 -8.23 -0.47 11.49
C GLN A 85 -9.37 -1.50 11.45
N GLY A 86 -9.47 -2.28 10.36
CA GLY A 86 -10.56 -3.24 10.20
C GLY A 86 -10.69 -3.78 8.79
N HIS A 87 -11.64 -4.69 8.64
CA HIS A 87 -11.97 -5.36 7.40
C HIS A 87 -13.32 -4.89 6.84
N LEU A 88 -13.32 -4.56 5.56
CA LEU A 88 -14.55 -4.26 4.81
C LEU A 88 -15.11 -5.58 4.30
N THR A 89 -16.24 -5.99 4.85
CA THR A 89 -16.95 -7.20 4.41
C THR A 89 -18.08 -6.82 3.45
N ASN A 90 -18.39 -7.71 2.50
CA ASN A 90 -19.49 -7.55 1.54
C ASN A 90 -19.44 -6.26 0.68
N VAL A 91 -18.25 -5.71 0.46
CA VAL A 91 -18.08 -4.55 -0.42
C VAL A 91 -17.95 -4.97 -1.89
N LYS A 92 -18.69 -4.32 -2.77
CA LYS A 92 -18.56 -4.51 -4.21
C LYS A 92 -17.46 -3.59 -4.75
N LEU A 93 -16.41 -4.20 -5.32
CA LEU A 93 -15.40 -3.54 -6.13
C LEU A 93 -15.74 -3.71 -7.61
N THR A 94 -15.72 -2.63 -8.39
CA THR A 94 -15.87 -2.67 -9.84
C THR A 94 -14.68 -2.00 -10.50
N ILE A 95 -13.90 -2.75 -11.28
CA ILE A 95 -12.78 -2.20 -12.04
C ILE A 95 -13.29 -1.80 -13.41
N ASN A 96 -13.26 -0.51 -13.72
CA ASN A 96 -13.59 -0.05 -15.07
C ASN A 96 -12.33 -0.19 -15.91
N LYS A 97 -12.28 -1.22 -16.77
CA LYS A 97 -11.30 -1.19 -17.87
C LYS A 97 -11.64 0.03 -18.74
N LYS A 98 -10.65 0.90 -18.98
CA LYS A 98 -10.77 1.79 -20.13
C LYS A 98 -10.95 0.89 -21.35
N ALA A 99 -12.04 1.11 -22.09
CA ALA A 99 -12.23 0.55 -23.42
C ALA A 99 -11.10 1.03 -24.35
#